data_AF-A0A812A841-F1
#
_entry.id   AF-A0A812A841-F1
#
_cell.length_a   1.000
_cell.length_b   1.000
_cell.length_c   1.000
_cell.angle_alpha   90.00
_cell.angle_beta   90.00
_cell.angle_gamma   90.00
#
_symmetry.space_group_name_H-M   'P 1'
#
loop_
_entity.id
_entity.type
_entity.pdbx_description
1 polymer ?
#
loop_
_entity_poly.entity_id
_entity_poly.type
_entity_poly.pdbx_seq_one_letter_code
_entity_poly.pdbx_strand_id
1 'polypeptide(L)'
;MPKVYWGWIPILTKKVHFEYLEQRAQCEWGSISSEEKELISKILSYSPEGYRRYYEDDKDAKENKKFKIIVCIRKHKINHVFAFDSKGEIKAHAVCLIHDDGIVEIKVIDVKLPDQPTDRQVQNIRERVAIHIYISIRDFYHSHTHHAKHDDMLLKPVQADNKKEAAEKILTQYEEKIIFYHKQIKEDIGPDKSFEDARDLITKAEGEMIYASAFTRLLKDSIDDFELYLSVFSNAISSIKILAEDIESKYISKLTQDTNELTQDTKLESKYINSLTQVLTVLTLVIVALTAPIATDATYKIVESILEHFKLTLCLPQKIGIACFYVLIFIVTIIIMVLNTRRNKKDD
;
A
#
# COMPACT_ATOMS: atom_id res chain seq x y z
N MET A 1 -42.46 3.83 -17.21
CA MET A 1 -41.41 4.70 -17.81
C MET A 1 -40.05 4.06 -17.56
N PRO A 2 -39.09 4.14 -18.49
CA PRO A 2 -37.73 3.67 -18.24
C PRO A 2 -37.11 4.48 -17.10
N LYS A 3 -36.50 3.78 -16.13
CA LYS A 3 -35.82 4.42 -15.01
C LYS A 3 -34.48 4.97 -15.48
N VAL A 4 -34.12 6.16 -14.99
CA VAL A 4 -32.87 6.83 -15.29
C VAL A 4 -31.94 6.69 -14.09
N TYR A 5 -30.72 6.22 -14.35
CA TYR A 5 -29.65 6.16 -13.37
C TYR A 5 -28.62 7.24 -13.68
N TRP A 6 -28.05 7.82 -12.65
CA TRP A 6 -27.11 8.93 -12.76
C TRP A 6 -25.83 8.60 -12.04
N GLY A 7 -24.68 8.87 -12.64
CA GLY A 7 -23.38 8.74 -11.99
C GLY A 7 -22.51 9.96 -12.28
N TRP A 8 -21.31 9.98 -11.70
CA TRP A 8 -20.35 11.05 -11.95
C TRP A 8 -18.96 10.50 -12.20
N ILE A 9 -18.40 10.82 -13.37
CA ILE A 9 -17.00 10.52 -13.68
C ILE A 9 -16.15 11.48 -12.84
N PRO A 10 -15.31 10.99 -11.91
CA PRO A 10 -14.50 11.87 -11.09
C PRO A 10 -13.55 12.67 -11.98
N ILE A 11 -13.70 13.98 -12.00
CA ILE A 11 -12.83 14.87 -12.77
C ILE A 11 -12.40 16.04 -11.90
N LEU A 12 -11.10 16.34 -11.95
CA LEU A 12 -10.54 17.56 -11.36
C LEU A 12 -10.43 18.69 -12.38
N THR A 13 -10.61 18.36 -13.65
CA THR A 13 -10.68 19.32 -14.75
C THR A 13 -12.06 19.97 -14.78
N LYS A 14 -12.15 21.20 -15.29
CA LYS A 14 -13.43 21.90 -15.47
C LYS A 14 -14.40 21.18 -16.42
N LYS A 15 -13.88 20.25 -17.23
CA LYS A 15 -14.66 19.46 -18.19
C LYS A 15 -14.04 18.10 -18.50
N VAL A 16 -14.85 17.15 -18.96
CA VAL A 16 -14.42 15.87 -19.55
C VAL A 16 -13.78 16.15 -20.91
N HIS A 17 -12.63 15.52 -21.15
CA HIS A 17 -11.92 15.61 -22.43
C HIS A 17 -12.17 14.34 -23.25
N PHE A 18 -13.06 14.44 -24.24
CA PHE A 18 -13.49 13.31 -25.05
C PHE A 18 -12.51 12.92 -26.19
N GLU A 19 -11.58 13.81 -26.55
CA GLU A 19 -10.74 13.65 -27.75
C GLU A 19 -9.50 12.76 -27.53
N TYR A 20 -9.06 12.57 -26.27
CA TYR A 20 -7.82 11.83 -25.95
C TYR A 20 -8.01 10.31 -25.81
N LEU A 21 -9.15 9.77 -26.27
CA LEU A 21 -9.60 8.41 -25.93
C LEU A 21 -9.03 7.32 -26.84
N GLU A 22 -8.80 7.61 -28.12
CA GLU A 22 -8.45 6.58 -29.12
C GLU A 22 -7.09 5.93 -28.87
N GLN A 23 -6.11 6.69 -28.34
CA GLN A 23 -4.79 6.16 -28.02
C GLN A 23 -4.78 5.33 -26.72
N ARG A 24 -5.67 5.62 -25.77
CA ARG A 24 -5.69 4.95 -24.45
C ARG A 24 -6.55 3.68 -24.43
N ALA A 25 -7.70 3.70 -25.09
CA ALA A 25 -8.61 2.56 -25.13
C ALA A 25 -7.96 1.31 -25.76
N GLN A 26 -7.00 1.48 -26.67
CA GLN A 26 -6.30 0.39 -27.33
C GLN A 26 -5.40 -0.44 -26.40
N CYS A 27 -4.97 0.09 -25.24
CA CYS A 27 -4.06 -0.62 -24.34
C CYS A 27 -4.78 -1.57 -23.36
N GLU A 28 -6.01 -1.26 -22.96
CA GLU A 28 -6.74 -2.02 -21.93
C GLU A 28 -8.06 -2.64 -22.40
N TRP A 29 -8.60 -2.16 -23.53
CA TRP A 29 -9.87 -2.64 -24.06
C TRP A 29 -9.69 -3.32 -25.41
N GLY A 30 -10.45 -4.40 -25.63
CA GLY A 30 -10.48 -5.06 -26.93
C GLY A 30 -11.31 -4.26 -27.93
N SER A 31 -10.96 -4.33 -29.21
CA SER A 31 -11.88 -3.90 -30.27
C SER A 31 -13.07 -4.87 -30.36
N ILE A 32 -14.24 -4.34 -30.72
CA ILE A 32 -15.43 -5.16 -31.00
C ILE A 32 -15.23 -6.01 -32.26
N SER A 33 -15.70 -7.26 -32.24
CA SER A 33 -15.62 -8.20 -33.37
C SER A 33 -16.65 -7.88 -34.45
N SER A 34 -16.48 -8.47 -35.64
CA SER A 34 -17.41 -8.30 -36.75
C SER A 34 -18.81 -8.83 -36.41
N GLU A 35 -18.92 -9.96 -35.71
CA GLU A 35 -20.20 -10.53 -35.28
C GLU A 35 -20.90 -9.63 -34.26
N GLU A 36 -20.14 -9.08 -33.31
CA GLU A 36 -20.65 -8.12 -32.32
C GLU A 36 -21.16 -6.84 -33.00
N LYS A 37 -20.42 -6.32 -33.99
CA LYS A 37 -20.85 -5.18 -34.81
C LYS A 37 -22.16 -5.48 -35.55
N GLU A 38 -22.28 -6.66 -36.15
CA GLU A 38 -23.50 -7.05 -36.87
C GLU A 38 -24.71 -7.11 -35.93
N LEU A 39 -24.58 -7.75 -34.76
CA LEU A 39 -25.65 -7.81 -33.77
C LEU A 39 -26.07 -6.42 -33.28
N ILE A 40 -25.11 -5.56 -32.94
CA ILE A 40 -25.40 -4.22 -32.42
C ILE A 40 -25.97 -3.31 -33.53
N SER A 41 -25.47 -3.42 -34.76
CA SER A 41 -25.95 -2.61 -35.88
C SER A 41 -27.41 -2.87 -36.24
N LYS A 42 -27.91 -4.10 -36.02
CA LYS A 42 -29.33 -4.42 -36.14
C LYS A 42 -30.20 -3.62 -35.16
N ILE A 43 -29.68 -3.29 -33.98
CA ILE A 43 -30.37 -2.49 -32.96
C ILE A 43 -30.21 -0.99 -33.25
N LEU A 44 -28.98 -0.55 -33.54
CA LEU A 44 -28.66 0.87 -33.69
C LEU A 44 -28.99 1.44 -35.08
N SER A 45 -29.26 0.59 -36.07
CA SER A 45 -29.44 0.97 -37.48
C SER A 45 -28.21 1.63 -38.12
N TYR A 46 -27.02 1.46 -37.53
CA TYR A 46 -25.73 1.89 -38.09
C TYR A 46 -24.60 0.99 -37.57
N SER A 47 -23.45 0.97 -38.25
CA SER A 47 -22.29 0.20 -37.79
C SER A 47 -21.60 0.92 -36.62
N PRO A 48 -21.55 0.33 -35.41
CA PRO A 48 -20.93 0.97 -34.28
C PRO A 48 -19.40 0.92 -34.37
N GLU A 49 -18.76 1.97 -33.88
CA GLU A 49 -17.40 1.90 -33.37
C GLU A 49 -17.46 1.72 -31.86
N GLY A 50 -16.53 0.98 -31.28
CA GLY A 50 -16.60 0.67 -29.87
C GLY A 50 -15.52 -0.25 -29.36
N TYR A 51 -15.51 -0.40 -28.05
CA TYR A 51 -14.55 -1.19 -27.32
C TYR A 51 -15.27 -2.15 -26.38
N ARG A 52 -14.63 -3.29 -26.08
CA ARG A 52 -15.16 -4.33 -25.21
C ARG A 52 -14.25 -4.58 -24.01
N ARG A 53 -14.87 -4.91 -22.88
CA ARG A 53 -14.21 -5.37 -21.66
C ARG A 53 -14.96 -6.53 -21.06
N TYR A 54 -14.22 -7.48 -20.51
CA TYR A 54 -14.76 -8.62 -19.79
C TYR A 54 -14.73 -8.34 -18.29
N TYR A 55 -15.81 -8.71 -17.63
CA TYR A 55 -15.93 -8.67 -16.18
C TYR A 55 -16.15 -10.10 -15.68
N GLU A 56 -15.56 -10.40 -14.53
CA GLU A 56 -15.83 -11.63 -13.78
C GLU A 56 -17.02 -11.34 -12.85
N ASP A 57 -18.06 -12.19 -12.87
CA ASP A 57 -19.18 -12.05 -11.92
C ASP A 57 -18.78 -12.74 -10.62
N ASP A 58 -18.48 -11.97 -9.58
CA ASP A 58 -18.06 -12.47 -8.26
C ASP A 58 -19.08 -13.43 -7.63
N LYS A 59 -20.36 -13.36 -8.02
CA LYS A 59 -21.41 -14.25 -7.47
C LYS A 59 -21.49 -15.61 -8.16
N ASP A 60 -20.96 -15.74 -9.38
CA ASP A 60 -20.95 -16.97 -10.19
C ASP A 60 -19.54 -17.53 -10.39
N ALA A 61 -18.62 -17.25 -9.45
CA ALA A 61 -17.23 -17.73 -9.47
C ALA A 61 -17.10 -19.27 -9.59
N LYS A 62 -18.14 -20.03 -9.20
CA LYS A 62 -18.19 -21.49 -9.38
C LYS A 62 -18.39 -21.95 -10.82
N GLU A 63 -18.91 -21.09 -11.72
CA GLU A 63 -19.21 -21.44 -13.12
C GLU A 63 -18.37 -20.65 -14.14
N ASN A 64 -17.45 -19.79 -13.71
CA ASN A 64 -16.56 -19.02 -14.59
C ASN A 64 -17.31 -18.18 -15.64
N LYS A 65 -18.53 -17.72 -15.31
CA LYS A 65 -19.38 -16.94 -16.22
C LYS A 65 -18.88 -15.50 -16.29
N LYS A 66 -18.05 -15.21 -17.28
CA LYS A 66 -17.68 -13.84 -17.66
C LYS A 66 -18.86 -13.18 -18.37
N PHE A 67 -19.25 -11.99 -17.94
CA PHE A 67 -20.15 -11.14 -18.72
C PHE A 67 -19.32 -10.04 -19.41
N LYS A 68 -19.75 -9.67 -20.61
CA LYS A 68 -18.98 -8.79 -21.50
C LYS A 68 -19.74 -7.47 -21.67
N ILE A 69 -19.07 -6.35 -21.42
CA ILE A 69 -19.61 -5.03 -21.70
C ILE A 69 -18.99 -4.51 -23.00
N ILE A 70 -19.82 -3.99 -23.88
CA ILE A 70 -19.42 -3.27 -25.08
C ILE A 70 -19.89 -1.83 -24.96
N VAL A 71 -18.95 -0.89 -25.04
CA VAL A 71 -19.23 0.54 -25.13
C VAL A 71 -19.15 0.98 -26.59
N CYS A 72 -20.20 1.62 -27.09
CA CYS A 72 -20.25 2.15 -28.44
C CYS A 72 -20.06 3.67 -28.42
N ILE A 73 -19.20 4.14 -29.32
CA ILE A 73 -18.75 5.51 -29.39
C ILE A 73 -19.27 6.14 -30.67
N ARG A 74 -19.72 7.39 -30.55
CA ARG A 74 -20.10 8.24 -31.67
C ARG A 74 -19.74 9.68 -31.33
N LYS A 75 -19.04 10.35 -32.24
CA LYS A 75 -18.51 11.72 -32.03
C LYS A 75 -17.66 11.80 -30.75
N HIS A 76 -16.77 10.83 -30.55
CA HIS A 76 -15.87 10.70 -29.39
C HIS A 76 -16.54 10.54 -28.01
N LYS A 77 -17.87 10.39 -27.94
CA LYS A 77 -18.61 10.13 -26.69
C LYS A 77 -19.17 8.70 -26.69
N ILE A 78 -19.16 8.04 -25.53
CA ILE A 78 -19.96 6.81 -25.33
C ILE A 78 -21.43 7.21 -25.31
N ASN A 79 -22.24 6.58 -26.17
CA ASN A 79 -23.68 6.87 -26.29
C ASN A 79 -24.54 5.63 -26.08
N HIS A 80 -23.99 4.44 -26.38
CA HIS A 80 -24.68 3.18 -26.15
C HIS A 80 -23.76 2.20 -25.44
N VAL A 81 -24.34 1.42 -24.55
CA VAL A 81 -23.63 0.35 -23.85
C VAL A 81 -24.47 -0.91 -23.88
N PHE A 82 -23.83 -2.04 -24.19
CA PHE A 82 -24.46 -3.34 -24.28
C PHE A 82 -23.80 -4.30 -23.30
N ALA A 83 -24.62 -5.00 -22.53
CA ALA A 83 -24.18 -6.08 -21.67
C ALA A 83 -24.52 -7.41 -22.32
N PHE A 84 -23.52 -8.27 -22.48
CA PHE A 84 -23.62 -9.60 -23.05
C PHE A 84 -23.39 -10.66 -21.97
N ASP A 85 -24.12 -11.76 -22.05
CA ASP A 85 -23.81 -12.94 -21.24
C ASP A 85 -22.66 -13.78 -21.81
N SER A 86 -22.33 -14.84 -21.09
CA SER A 86 -21.29 -15.80 -21.47
C SER A 86 -21.60 -16.57 -22.77
N LYS A 87 -22.86 -16.58 -23.22
CA LYS A 87 -23.27 -17.19 -24.49
C LYS A 87 -23.16 -16.21 -25.67
N GLY A 88 -22.85 -14.94 -25.41
CA GLY A 88 -22.80 -13.90 -26.43
C GLY A 88 -24.15 -13.31 -26.78
N GLU A 89 -25.19 -13.53 -25.96
CA GLU A 89 -26.49 -12.88 -26.13
C GLU A 89 -26.51 -11.52 -25.43
N ILE A 90 -27.18 -10.54 -26.04
CA ILE A 90 -27.41 -9.24 -25.41
C ILE A 90 -28.41 -9.41 -24.26
N LYS A 91 -27.93 -9.18 -23.03
CA LYS A 91 -28.75 -9.15 -21.81
C LYS A 91 -29.31 -7.78 -21.51
N ALA A 92 -28.60 -6.71 -21.87
CA ALA A 92 -29.11 -5.38 -21.68
C ALA A 92 -28.54 -4.37 -22.68
N HIS A 93 -29.32 -3.33 -22.93
CA HIS A 93 -28.95 -2.17 -23.72
C HIS A 93 -29.27 -0.89 -22.94
N ALA A 94 -28.30 0.02 -22.88
CA ALA A 94 -28.50 1.35 -22.32
C ALA A 94 -28.10 2.45 -23.32
N VAL A 95 -28.84 3.56 -23.25
CA VAL A 95 -28.47 4.83 -23.86
C VAL A 95 -27.87 5.73 -22.79
N CYS A 96 -26.72 6.30 -23.09
CA CYS A 96 -25.95 7.10 -22.17
C CYS A 96 -25.80 8.53 -22.69
N LEU A 97 -25.94 9.52 -21.81
CA LEU A 97 -25.60 10.91 -22.07
C LEU A 97 -24.55 11.36 -21.07
N ILE A 98 -23.38 11.75 -21.58
CA ILE A 98 -22.25 12.19 -20.76
C ILE A 98 -22.10 13.70 -20.94
N HIS A 99 -22.36 14.42 -19.86
CA HIS A 99 -22.24 15.85 -19.77
C HIS A 99 -20.78 16.26 -19.60
N ASP A 100 -20.48 17.50 -19.97
CA ASP A 100 -19.11 18.02 -19.93
C ASP A 100 -18.59 18.16 -18.50
N ASP A 101 -19.47 18.30 -17.49
CA ASP A 101 -19.12 18.32 -16.06
C ASP A 101 -18.91 16.93 -15.44
N GLY A 102 -18.96 15.87 -16.26
CA GLY A 102 -18.74 14.49 -15.83
C GLY A 102 -19.99 13.77 -15.36
N ILE A 103 -21.16 14.41 -15.29
CA ILE A 103 -22.41 13.71 -15.01
C ILE A 103 -22.75 12.76 -16.15
N VAL A 104 -23.16 11.54 -15.79
CA VAL A 104 -23.56 10.49 -16.70
C VAL A 104 -25.01 10.14 -16.45
N GLU A 105 -25.87 10.33 -17.44
CA GLU A 105 -27.25 9.85 -17.45
C GLU A 105 -27.30 8.50 -18.18
N ILE A 106 -27.86 7.47 -17.54
CA ILE A 106 -27.92 6.09 -18.03
C ILE A 106 -29.38 5.65 -18.09
N LYS A 107 -29.90 5.49 -19.31
CA LYS A 107 -31.25 4.98 -19.57
C LYS A 107 -31.15 3.53 -20.01
N VAL A 108 -31.50 2.61 -19.12
CA VAL A 108 -31.55 1.18 -19.44
C VAL A 108 -32.85 0.90 -20.20
N ILE A 109 -32.74 0.61 -21.50
CA ILE A 109 -33.87 0.45 -22.42
C ILE A 109 -34.37 -1.00 -22.38
N ASP A 110 -33.47 -1.93 -22.68
CA ASP A 110 -33.80 -3.36 -22.76
C ASP A 110 -33.05 -4.14 -21.70
N VAL A 111 -33.75 -5.09 -21.08
CA VAL A 111 -33.18 -6.10 -20.18
C VAL A 111 -33.87 -7.42 -20.47
N LYS A 112 -33.08 -8.46 -20.77
CA LYS A 112 -33.59 -9.83 -20.90
C LYS A 112 -33.90 -10.36 -19.49
N LEU A 113 -35.18 -10.50 -19.20
CA LEU A 113 -35.70 -10.94 -17.91
C LEU A 113 -35.94 -12.46 -17.88
N PRO A 114 -35.90 -13.09 -16.69
CA PRO A 114 -36.35 -14.48 -16.54
C PRO A 114 -37.84 -14.64 -16.82
N ASP A 115 -38.30 -15.87 -17.06
CA ASP A 115 -39.71 -16.17 -17.25
C ASP A 115 -40.50 -15.82 -15.97
N GLN A 116 -41.50 -14.94 -16.11
CA GLN A 116 -42.30 -14.35 -15.02
C GLN A 116 -41.48 -13.64 -13.92
N PRO A 117 -40.86 -12.48 -14.24
CA PRO A 117 -40.06 -11.75 -13.28
C PRO A 117 -40.96 -10.98 -12.30
N THR A 118 -40.62 -11.01 -11.01
CA THR A 118 -41.20 -10.08 -10.03
C THR A 118 -40.66 -8.67 -10.23
N ASP A 119 -41.42 -7.63 -9.89
CA ASP A 119 -40.97 -6.23 -10.00
C ASP A 119 -39.64 -5.97 -9.27
N ARG A 120 -39.46 -6.62 -8.11
CA ARG A 120 -38.21 -6.55 -7.34
C ARG A 120 -37.03 -7.16 -8.10
N GLN A 121 -37.22 -8.28 -8.79
CA GLN A 121 -36.17 -8.88 -9.61
C GLN A 121 -35.82 -8.01 -10.82
N VAL A 122 -36.82 -7.44 -11.50
CA VAL A 122 -36.60 -6.51 -12.61
C VAL A 122 -35.77 -5.32 -12.16
N GLN A 123 -36.11 -4.75 -11.00
CA GLN A 123 -35.40 -3.61 -10.43
C GLN A 123 -33.95 -3.97 -10.10
N ASN A 124 -33.73 -5.07 -9.39
CA ASN A 124 -32.38 -5.52 -9.00
C ASN A 124 -31.48 -5.77 -10.22
N ILE A 125 -32.02 -6.37 -11.28
CA ILE A 125 -31.26 -6.62 -12.51
C ILE A 125 -30.90 -5.29 -13.19
N ARG A 126 -31.86 -4.37 -13.31
CA ARG A 126 -31.60 -3.04 -13.90
C ARG A 126 -30.54 -2.26 -13.13
N GLU A 127 -30.59 -2.29 -11.81
CA GLU A 127 -29.63 -1.61 -10.96
C GLU A 127 -28.22 -2.22 -11.11
N ARG A 128 -28.09 -3.57 -11.06
CA ARG A 128 -26.82 -4.25 -11.31
C ARG A 128 -26.24 -3.90 -12.68
N VAL A 129 -27.07 -3.92 -13.72
CA VAL A 129 -26.65 -3.54 -15.07
C VAL A 129 -26.19 -2.09 -15.11
N ALA A 130 -26.95 -1.15 -14.54
CA ALA A 130 -26.59 0.26 -14.48
C ALA A 130 -25.25 0.48 -13.77
N ILE A 131 -24.98 -0.24 -12.69
CA ILE A 131 -23.70 -0.22 -11.97
C ILE A 131 -22.54 -0.62 -12.90
N HIS A 132 -22.62 -1.76 -13.59
CA HIS A 132 -21.53 -2.21 -14.45
C HIS A 132 -21.33 -1.33 -15.68
N ILE A 133 -22.41 -0.77 -16.23
CA ILE A 133 -22.35 0.23 -17.31
C ILE A 133 -21.66 1.50 -16.81
N TYR A 134 -22.04 2.00 -15.63
CA TYR A 134 -21.42 3.17 -15.04
C TYR A 134 -19.92 2.95 -14.78
N ILE A 135 -19.53 1.83 -14.16
CA ILE A 135 -18.11 1.48 -13.96
C ILE A 135 -17.36 1.49 -15.29
N SER A 136 -17.94 0.90 -16.33
CA SER A 136 -17.36 0.85 -17.66
C SER A 136 -17.12 2.26 -18.23
N ILE A 137 -18.11 3.15 -18.11
CA ILE A 137 -17.99 4.55 -18.55
C ILE A 137 -16.93 5.29 -17.72
N ARG A 138 -17.00 5.19 -16.39
CA ARG A 138 -16.04 5.81 -15.48
C ARG A 138 -14.62 5.39 -15.82
N ASP A 139 -14.34 4.09 -15.92
CA ASP A 139 -13.00 3.58 -16.19
C ASP A 139 -12.51 4.00 -17.58
N PHE A 140 -13.42 4.11 -18.55
CA PHE A 140 -13.09 4.59 -19.89
C PHE A 140 -12.62 6.05 -19.87
N TYR A 141 -13.22 6.90 -19.03
CA TYR A 141 -12.91 8.33 -18.95
C TYR A 141 -11.94 8.73 -17.82
N HIS A 142 -11.71 7.85 -16.84
CA HIS A 142 -11.00 8.16 -15.61
C HIS A 142 -10.16 6.96 -15.11
N SER A 143 -9.16 6.53 -15.89
CA SER A 143 -8.28 5.40 -15.53
C SER A 143 -7.16 5.74 -14.54
N HIS A 144 -7.12 6.95 -13.97
CA HIS A 144 -6.09 7.37 -12.99
C HIS A 144 -6.59 7.30 -11.54
N THR A 145 -7.65 6.55 -11.26
CA THR A 145 -7.96 6.27 -9.87
C THR A 145 -6.81 5.47 -9.28
N HIS A 146 -6.12 6.01 -8.28
CA HIS A 146 -5.11 5.32 -7.46
C HIS A 146 -5.67 4.07 -6.73
N HIS A 147 -6.88 3.65 -7.04
CA HIS A 147 -7.50 2.43 -6.57
C HIS A 147 -6.95 1.26 -7.36
N ALA A 148 -6.42 0.26 -6.65
CA ALA A 148 -6.10 -1.02 -7.25
C ALA A 148 -7.33 -1.55 -8.02
N LYS A 149 -7.11 -2.35 -9.06
CA LYS A 149 -8.14 -2.94 -9.94
C LYS A 149 -9.32 -3.63 -9.20
N HIS A 150 -9.16 -3.92 -7.91
CA HIS A 150 -10.11 -4.62 -7.05
C HIS A 150 -10.70 -3.75 -5.93
N ASP A 151 -10.30 -2.48 -5.84
CA ASP A 151 -10.65 -1.65 -4.71
C ASP A 151 -11.88 -0.79 -5.04
N ASP A 152 -13.01 -1.38 -4.64
CA ASP A 152 -14.40 -0.94 -4.51
C ASP A 152 -14.83 0.45 -5.04
N MET A 153 -15.99 0.45 -5.69
CA MET A 153 -16.61 1.61 -6.35
C MET A 153 -16.62 2.90 -5.51
N LEU A 154 -15.95 3.94 -6.04
CA LEU A 154 -15.96 5.32 -5.57
C LEU A 154 -17.37 5.92 -5.33
N LEU A 155 -18.34 5.58 -6.16
CA LEU A 155 -19.72 6.04 -6.05
C LEU A 155 -20.59 5.03 -6.80
N LYS A 156 -21.81 4.79 -6.34
CA LYS A 156 -22.82 4.01 -7.07
C LYS A 156 -23.70 4.96 -7.88
N PRO A 157 -24.16 4.54 -9.08
CA PRO A 157 -25.14 5.32 -9.80
C PRO A 157 -26.45 5.38 -9.01
N VAL A 158 -27.07 6.55 -8.97
CA VAL A 158 -28.29 6.84 -8.22
C VAL A 158 -29.48 6.90 -9.15
N GLN A 159 -30.63 6.40 -8.71
CA GLN A 159 -31.87 6.64 -9.44
C GLN A 159 -32.39 8.04 -9.09
N ALA A 160 -32.62 8.87 -10.09
CA ALA A 160 -33.14 10.24 -9.91
C ALA A 160 -33.91 10.68 -11.16
N ASP A 161 -34.87 11.58 -10.99
CA ASP A 161 -35.72 12.08 -12.07
C ASP A 161 -35.05 13.21 -12.86
N ASN A 162 -34.10 13.92 -12.24
CA ASN A 162 -33.37 15.01 -12.87
C ASN A 162 -31.95 15.15 -12.29
N LYS A 163 -31.15 15.98 -12.97
CA LYS A 163 -29.74 16.23 -12.62
C LYS A 163 -29.54 16.83 -11.22
N LYS A 164 -30.46 17.71 -10.76
CA LYS A 164 -30.38 18.33 -9.44
C LYS A 164 -30.54 17.28 -8.34
N GLU A 165 -31.58 16.46 -8.43
CA GLU A 165 -31.81 15.35 -7.49
C GLU A 165 -30.67 14.31 -7.55
N ALA A 166 -30.13 14.03 -8.74
CA ALA A 166 -28.97 13.17 -8.88
C ALA A 166 -27.74 13.73 -8.16
N ALA A 167 -27.51 15.04 -8.25
CA ALA A 167 -26.38 15.70 -7.61
C ALA A 167 -26.44 15.56 -6.08
N GLU A 168 -27.61 15.86 -5.49
CA GLU A 168 -27.85 15.70 -4.05
C GLU A 168 -27.62 14.25 -3.58
N LYS A 169 -28.17 13.26 -4.30
CA LYS A 169 -27.97 11.84 -3.96
C LYS A 169 -26.52 11.37 -4.10
N ILE A 170 -25.75 11.98 -5.00
CA ILE A 170 -24.31 11.71 -5.13
C ILE A 170 -23.54 12.36 -3.98
N LEU A 171 -23.91 13.57 -3.56
CA LEU A 171 -23.32 14.23 -2.38
C LEU A 171 -23.54 13.40 -1.10
N THR A 172 -24.74 12.86 -0.91
CA THR A 172 -25.04 11.99 0.25
C THR A 172 -24.07 10.80 0.32
N GLN A 173 -23.72 10.19 -0.82
CA GLN A 173 -22.73 9.10 -0.83
C GLN A 173 -21.33 9.58 -0.41
N TYR A 174 -20.94 10.81 -0.76
CA TYR A 174 -19.68 11.39 -0.29
C TYR A 174 -19.71 11.68 1.21
N GLU A 175 -20.83 12.16 1.75
CA GLU A 175 -20.98 12.37 3.20
C GLU A 175 -20.88 11.06 3.98
N GLU A 176 -21.53 10.00 3.52
CA GLU A 176 -21.41 8.66 4.09
C GLU A 176 -19.95 8.17 4.10
N LYS A 177 -19.19 8.52 3.05
CA LYS A 177 -17.77 8.20 2.93
C LYS A 177 -16.88 8.95 3.92
N ILE A 178 -17.22 10.18 4.31
CA ILE A 178 -16.52 10.88 5.39
C ILE A 178 -16.57 10.03 6.66
N ILE A 179 -17.78 9.56 7.03
CA ILE A 179 -17.99 8.74 8.23
C ILE A 179 -17.23 7.42 8.11
N PHE A 180 -17.34 6.75 6.96
CA PHE A 180 -16.64 5.51 6.67
C PHE A 180 -15.12 5.64 6.87
N TYR A 181 -14.49 6.64 6.27
CA TYR A 181 -13.04 6.83 6.37
C TYR A 181 -12.60 7.18 7.77
N HIS A 182 -13.31 8.06 8.49
CA HIS A 182 -12.96 8.37 9.87
C HIS A 182 -13.04 7.14 10.78
N LYS A 183 -14.03 6.27 10.55
CA LYS A 183 -14.15 5.01 11.28
C LYS A 183 -13.04 4.03 10.94
N GLN A 184 -12.80 3.78 9.64
CA GLN A 184 -11.78 2.82 9.21
C GLN A 184 -10.37 3.28 9.57
N ILE A 185 -10.03 4.54 9.31
CA ILE A 185 -8.73 5.10 9.70
C ILE A 185 -8.54 4.89 11.21
N LYS A 186 -9.52 5.24 12.05
CA LYS A 186 -9.41 5.01 13.49
C LYS A 186 -9.19 3.54 13.88
N GLU A 187 -9.88 2.61 13.23
CA GLU A 187 -9.76 1.16 13.47
C GLU A 187 -8.40 0.59 13.00
N ASP A 188 -7.86 1.10 11.89
CA ASP A 188 -6.57 0.67 11.33
C ASP A 188 -5.34 1.31 12.02
N ILE A 189 -5.52 2.24 12.98
CA ILE A 189 -4.45 2.79 13.85
C ILE A 189 -4.11 1.82 15.01
N GLY A 190 -4.35 0.52 14.83
CA GLY A 190 -3.97 -0.51 15.79
C GLY A 190 -2.44 -0.73 15.83
N PRO A 191 -1.87 -1.13 16.98
CA PRO A 191 -0.42 -1.37 17.13
C PRO A 191 0.15 -2.47 16.22
N ASP A 192 -0.72 -3.28 15.62
CA ASP A 192 -0.40 -4.47 14.82
C ASP A 192 -0.58 -4.28 13.29
N LYS A 193 -0.98 -3.10 12.83
CA LYS A 193 -1.24 -2.81 11.41
C LYS A 193 -0.03 -2.20 10.70
N SER A 194 0.12 -2.50 9.40
CA SER A 194 1.19 -1.94 8.58
C SER A 194 0.98 -0.44 8.38
N PHE A 195 2.05 0.34 8.54
CA PHE A 195 2.04 1.77 8.22
C PHE A 195 1.70 2.04 6.75
N GLU A 196 2.09 1.14 5.85
CA GLU A 196 1.78 1.26 4.42
C GLU A 196 0.27 1.16 4.17
N ASP A 197 -0.41 0.20 4.83
CA ASP A 197 -1.87 0.04 4.71
C ASP A 197 -2.61 1.30 5.19
N ALA A 198 -2.17 1.86 6.33
CA ALA A 198 -2.74 3.08 6.88
C ALA A 198 -2.51 4.28 5.94
N ARG A 199 -1.29 4.43 5.40
CA ARG A 199 -0.94 5.50 4.45
C ARG A 199 -1.77 5.42 3.17
N ASP A 200 -1.98 4.21 2.65
CA ASP A 200 -2.75 3.99 1.44
C ASP A 200 -4.24 4.34 1.66
N LEU A 201 -4.80 3.95 2.82
CA LEU A 201 -6.17 4.32 3.21
C LEU A 201 -6.35 5.84 3.36
N ILE A 202 -5.38 6.53 3.99
CA ILE A 202 -5.40 8.00 4.13
C ILE A 202 -5.37 8.67 2.76
N THR A 203 -4.41 8.27 1.90
CA THR A 203 -4.25 8.82 0.56
C THR A 203 -5.53 8.63 -0.26
N LYS A 204 -6.17 7.46 -0.11
CA LYS A 204 -7.48 7.17 -0.71
C LYS A 204 -8.55 8.14 -0.21
N ALA A 205 -8.69 8.28 1.10
CA ALA A 205 -9.68 9.15 1.73
C ALA A 205 -9.52 10.61 1.30
N GLU A 206 -8.29 11.14 1.29
CA GLU A 206 -8.01 12.50 0.81
C GLU A 206 -8.40 12.69 -0.65
N GLY A 207 -7.99 11.75 -1.52
CA GLY A 207 -8.33 11.79 -2.95
C GLY A 207 -9.84 11.85 -3.19
N GLU A 208 -10.61 11.02 -2.47
CA GLU A 208 -12.06 11.02 -2.59
C GLU A 208 -12.71 12.34 -2.14
N MET A 209 -12.21 12.96 -1.08
CA MET A 209 -12.73 14.26 -0.60
C MET A 209 -12.34 15.42 -1.53
N ILE A 210 -11.18 15.34 -2.18
CA ILE A 210 -10.80 16.27 -3.25
C ILE A 210 -11.78 16.13 -4.43
N TYR A 211 -12.14 14.90 -4.81
CA TYR A 211 -13.17 14.66 -5.82
C TYR A 211 -14.53 15.20 -5.40
N ALA A 212 -14.97 14.99 -4.17
CA ALA A 212 -16.21 15.55 -3.63
C ALA A 212 -16.24 17.09 -3.70
N SER A 213 -15.13 17.73 -3.36
CA SER A 213 -14.96 19.18 -3.48
C SER A 213 -15.02 19.65 -4.95
N ALA A 214 -14.39 18.91 -5.86
CA ALA A 214 -14.44 19.23 -7.29
C ALA A 214 -15.86 19.07 -7.87
N PHE A 215 -16.55 17.98 -7.53
CA PHE A 215 -17.95 17.74 -7.86
C PHE A 215 -18.83 18.91 -7.44
N THR A 216 -18.71 19.32 -6.18
CA THR A 216 -19.49 20.42 -5.60
C THR A 216 -19.27 21.73 -6.37
N ARG A 217 -18.02 22.04 -6.75
CA ARG A 217 -17.70 23.22 -7.58
C ARG A 217 -18.26 23.15 -8.99
N LEU A 218 -18.20 21.99 -9.62
CA LEU A 218 -18.68 21.80 -11.00
C LEU A 218 -20.21 21.90 -11.08
N LEU A 219 -20.90 21.44 -10.04
CA LEU A 219 -22.35 21.35 -9.97
C LEU A 219 -22.98 22.41 -9.06
N LYS A 220 -22.28 23.53 -8.82
CA LYS A 220 -22.76 24.61 -7.93
C LYS A 220 -24.20 25.06 -8.21
N ASP A 221 -24.61 25.08 -9.49
CA ASP A 221 -25.94 25.55 -9.90
C ASP A 221 -27.03 24.47 -9.71
N SER A 222 -26.62 23.24 -9.37
CA SER A 222 -27.46 22.08 -9.13
C SER A 222 -27.44 21.63 -7.66
N ILE A 223 -26.85 22.42 -6.76
CA ILE A 223 -26.69 22.12 -5.34
C ILE A 223 -27.19 23.34 -4.55
N ASP A 224 -28.19 23.15 -3.69
CA ASP A 224 -28.80 24.29 -2.98
C ASP A 224 -27.89 24.85 -1.88
N ASP A 225 -27.20 23.98 -1.13
CA ASP A 225 -26.32 24.33 -0.01
C ASP A 225 -24.82 24.25 -0.38
N PHE A 226 -24.47 24.75 -1.57
CA PHE A 226 -23.13 24.65 -2.16
C PHE A 226 -21.97 25.02 -1.20
N GLU A 227 -22.06 26.18 -0.53
CA GLU A 227 -21.00 26.64 0.39
C GLU A 227 -20.86 25.74 1.61
N LEU A 228 -21.98 25.19 2.12
CA LEU A 228 -21.97 24.24 3.23
C LEU A 228 -21.24 22.97 2.80
N TYR A 229 -21.61 22.38 1.67
CA TYR A 229 -20.95 21.17 1.16
C TYR A 229 -19.45 21.36 0.94
N LEU A 230 -19.03 22.50 0.37
CA LEU A 230 -17.61 22.81 0.25
C LEU A 230 -16.90 22.87 1.61
N SER A 231 -17.52 23.51 2.60
CA SER A 231 -16.96 23.58 3.95
C SER A 231 -16.85 22.20 4.59
N VAL A 232 -17.86 21.34 4.42
CA VAL A 232 -17.89 19.97 4.94
C VAL A 232 -16.73 19.15 4.37
N PHE A 233 -16.56 19.13 3.04
CA PHE A 233 -15.48 18.36 2.42
C PHE A 233 -14.09 18.95 2.72
N SER A 234 -13.96 20.28 2.81
CA SER A 234 -12.70 20.92 3.21
C SER A 234 -12.31 20.58 4.65
N ASN A 235 -13.29 20.57 5.57
CA ASN A 235 -13.07 20.17 6.95
C ASN A 235 -12.73 18.68 7.05
N ALA A 236 -13.39 17.82 6.26
CA ALA A 236 -13.07 16.40 6.20
C ALA A 236 -11.63 16.14 5.73
N ILE A 237 -11.17 16.83 4.68
CA ILE A 237 -9.76 16.76 4.24
C ILE A 237 -8.81 17.16 5.36
N SER A 238 -9.10 18.28 6.03
CA SER A 238 -8.26 18.78 7.11
C SER A 238 -8.21 17.80 8.30
N SER A 239 -9.34 17.20 8.64
CA SER A 239 -9.44 16.17 9.68
C SER A 239 -8.64 14.91 9.33
N ILE A 240 -8.75 14.42 8.08
CA ILE A 240 -7.97 13.27 7.60
C ILE A 240 -6.47 13.55 7.67
N LYS A 241 -6.02 14.75 7.29
CA LYS A 241 -4.61 15.16 7.39
C LYS A 241 -4.08 15.15 8.82
N ILE A 242 -4.85 15.69 9.76
CA ILE A 242 -4.47 15.69 11.18
C ILE A 242 -4.35 14.25 11.70
N LEU A 243 -5.26 13.36 11.30
CA LEU A 243 -5.18 11.94 11.64
C LEU A 243 -3.93 11.30 11.03
N ALA A 244 -3.58 11.64 9.79
CA ALA A 244 -2.40 11.14 9.11
C ALA A 244 -1.10 11.53 9.85
N GLU A 245 -0.99 12.80 10.25
CA GLU A 245 0.15 13.33 11.01
C GLU A 245 0.31 12.61 12.37
N ASP A 246 -0.79 12.35 13.08
CA ASP A 246 -0.77 11.60 14.34
C ASP A 246 -0.27 10.15 14.14
N ILE A 247 -0.70 9.51 13.05
CA ILE A 247 -0.27 8.15 12.69
C ILE A 247 1.21 8.11 12.36
N GLU A 248 1.67 9.01 11.51
CA GLU A 248 3.06 9.11 11.11
C GLU A 248 3.96 9.38 12.33
N SER A 249 3.55 10.30 13.20
CA SER A 249 4.27 10.58 14.45
C SER A 249 4.35 9.35 15.36
N LYS A 250 3.25 8.60 15.53
CA LYS A 250 3.25 7.36 16.32
C LYS A 250 4.19 6.31 15.73
N TYR A 251 4.16 6.14 14.41
CA TYR A 251 5.03 5.18 13.73
C TYR A 251 6.51 5.54 13.87
N ILE A 252 6.87 6.81 13.65
CA ILE A 252 8.24 7.32 13.84
C ILE A 252 8.70 7.11 15.28
N SER A 253 7.82 7.35 16.26
CA SER A 253 8.15 7.15 17.68
C SER A 253 8.47 5.68 18.01
N LYS A 254 7.69 4.73 17.46
CA LYS A 254 7.90 3.29 17.62
C LYS A 254 9.21 2.84 16.97
N LEU A 255 9.45 3.23 15.72
CA LEU A 255 10.71 2.96 15.03
C LEU A 255 11.93 3.50 15.80
N THR A 256 11.81 4.70 16.37
CA THR A 256 12.89 5.31 17.16
C THR A 256 13.15 4.50 18.44
N GLN A 257 12.10 4.03 19.11
CA GLN A 257 12.23 3.16 20.28
C GLN A 257 12.92 1.84 19.91
N ASP A 258 12.44 1.13 18.89
CA ASP A 258 13.00 -0.15 18.45
C ASP A 258 14.49 0.00 18.04
N THR A 259 14.83 1.11 17.37
CA THR A 259 16.22 1.41 16.97
C THR A 259 17.10 1.68 18.19
N ASN A 260 16.59 2.37 19.20
CA ASN A 260 17.32 2.65 20.44
C ASN A 260 17.58 1.37 21.23
N GLU A 261 16.60 0.47 21.30
CA GLU A 261 16.74 -0.86 21.93
C GLU A 261 17.81 -1.69 21.21
N LEU A 262 17.75 -1.78 19.88
CA LEU A 262 18.76 -2.48 19.07
C LEU A 262 20.17 -1.87 19.22
N THR A 263 20.26 -0.54 19.35
CA THR A 263 21.52 0.16 19.57
C THR A 263 22.10 -0.12 20.97
N GLN A 264 21.25 -0.30 21.98
CA GLN A 264 21.70 -0.71 23.32
C GLN A 264 22.22 -2.15 23.32
N ASP A 265 21.52 -3.06 22.64
CA ASP A 265 21.93 -4.46 22.52
C ASP A 265 23.27 -4.59 21.78
N THR A 266 23.44 -3.92 20.64
CA THR A 266 24.71 -3.91 19.90
C THR A 266 25.86 -3.28 20.71
N LYS A 267 25.60 -2.27 21.55
CA LYS A 267 26.61 -1.72 22.47
C LYS A 267 27.01 -2.74 23.56
N LEU A 268 26.06 -3.50 24.09
CA LEU A 268 26.32 -4.58 25.05
C LEU A 268 27.17 -5.68 24.41
N GLU A 269 26.84 -6.12 23.20
CA GLU A 269 27.61 -7.11 22.45
C GLU A 269 29.03 -6.62 22.16
N SER A 270 29.19 -5.37 21.71
CA SER A 270 30.51 -4.77 21.47
C SER A 270 31.38 -4.75 22.74
N LYS A 271 30.78 -4.42 23.89
CA LYS A 271 31.49 -4.45 25.19
C LYS A 271 31.91 -5.86 25.58
N TYR A 272 31.07 -6.87 25.30
CA TYR A 272 31.40 -8.27 25.55
C TYR A 272 32.55 -8.75 24.66
N ILE A 273 32.51 -8.46 23.35
CA ILE A 273 33.58 -8.78 22.40
C ILE A 273 34.91 -8.13 22.85
N ASN A 274 34.90 -6.84 23.19
CA ASN A 274 36.11 -6.16 23.66
C ASN A 274 36.69 -6.80 24.93
N SER A 275 35.83 -7.22 25.87
CA SER A 275 36.26 -7.91 27.09
C SER A 275 36.87 -9.28 26.77
N LEU A 276 36.25 -10.04 25.85
CA LEU A 276 36.76 -11.34 25.40
C LEU A 276 38.12 -11.19 24.69
N THR A 277 38.27 -10.17 23.82
CA THR A 277 39.53 -9.87 23.14
C THR A 277 40.66 -9.54 24.13
N GLN A 278 40.37 -8.77 25.19
CA GLN A 278 41.34 -8.48 26.24
C GLN A 278 41.79 -9.76 26.97
N VAL A 279 40.83 -10.62 27.34
CA VAL A 279 41.13 -11.91 28.01
C VAL A 279 41.98 -12.81 27.10
N LEU A 280 41.61 -12.95 25.82
CA LEU A 280 42.38 -13.72 24.83
C LEU A 280 43.80 -13.17 24.69
N THR A 281 43.96 -11.85 24.60
CA THR A 281 45.28 -11.21 24.49
C THR A 281 46.15 -11.52 25.70
N VAL A 282 45.59 -11.42 26.91
CA VAL A 282 46.30 -11.77 28.16
C VAL A 282 46.66 -13.26 28.17
N LEU A 283 45.73 -14.15 27.78
CA LEU A 283 45.98 -15.58 27.73
C LEU A 283 47.09 -15.92 26.72
N THR A 284 47.10 -15.29 25.54
CA THR A 284 48.16 -15.44 24.53
C THR A 284 49.51 -15.00 25.10
N LEU A 285 49.56 -13.85 25.80
CA LEU A 285 50.79 -13.39 26.45
C LEU A 285 51.28 -14.38 27.53
N VAL A 286 50.37 -14.97 28.30
CA VAL A 286 50.70 -16.00 29.29
C VAL A 286 51.24 -17.26 28.61
N ILE A 287 50.61 -17.74 27.52
CA ILE A 287 51.10 -18.89 26.76
C ILE A 287 52.49 -18.62 26.19
N VAL A 288 52.72 -17.43 25.61
CA VAL A 288 54.05 -17.02 25.11
C VAL A 288 55.06 -17.00 26.26
N ALA A 289 54.71 -16.44 27.41
CA ALA A 289 55.59 -16.37 28.58
C ALA A 289 55.86 -17.74 29.23
N LEU A 290 54.93 -18.70 29.15
CA LEU A 290 55.09 -20.07 29.67
C LEU A 290 55.82 -20.99 28.70
N THR A 291 55.77 -20.70 27.39
CA THR A 291 56.54 -21.42 26.36
C THR A 291 57.94 -20.83 26.17
N ALA A 292 58.15 -19.55 26.51
CA ALA A 292 59.45 -18.87 26.51
C ALA A 292 60.58 -19.59 27.29
N PRO A 293 60.34 -20.21 28.47
CA PRO A 293 61.37 -20.89 29.24
C PRO A 293 61.77 -22.25 28.63
N ILE A 294 60.94 -22.80 27.74
CA ILE A 294 61.29 -24.01 26.96
C ILE A 294 62.22 -23.63 25.78
N ALA A 295 62.31 -22.33 25.46
CA ALA A 295 63.17 -21.74 24.44
C ALA A 295 63.96 -20.53 25.00
N THR A 296 64.76 -20.74 26.05
CA THR A 296 65.57 -19.66 26.66
C THR A 296 66.80 -19.34 25.81
N ASP A 297 66.60 -18.46 24.83
CA ASP A 297 67.46 -17.29 24.49
C ASP A 297 66.79 -16.46 23.37
N ALA A 298 66.01 -17.13 22.50
CA ALA A 298 65.31 -16.49 21.38
C ALA A 298 64.07 -15.69 21.80
N THR A 299 63.36 -16.13 22.84
CA THR A 299 62.03 -15.58 23.16
C THR A 299 62.08 -14.18 23.77
N TYR A 300 63.14 -13.83 24.51
CA TYR A 300 63.31 -12.49 25.08
C TYR A 300 63.49 -11.44 23.96
N LYS A 301 64.30 -11.75 22.95
CA LYS A 301 64.51 -10.89 21.76
C LYS A 301 63.25 -10.73 20.92
N ILE A 302 62.40 -11.75 20.83
CA ILE A 302 61.13 -11.70 20.10
C ILE A 302 60.12 -10.80 20.82
N VAL A 303 59.99 -10.90 22.14
CA VAL A 303 59.10 -10.02 22.92
C VAL A 303 59.53 -8.56 22.83
N GLU A 304 60.83 -8.28 22.91
CA GLU A 304 61.38 -6.93 22.75
C GLU A 304 61.16 -6.38 21.33
N SER A 305 61.38 -7.19 20.30
CA SER A 305 61.13 -6.83 18.90
C SER A 305 59.64 -6.61 18.59
N ILE A 306 58.73 -7.39 19.20
CA ILE A 306 57.28 -7.19 19.07
C ILE A 306 56.87 -5.86 19.73
N LEU A 307 57.36 -5.57 20.94
CA LEU A 307 57.05 -4.32 21.64
C LEU A 307 57.55 -3.09 20.86
N GLU A 308 58.74 -3.16 20.25
CA GLU A 308 59.26 -2.11 19.38
C GLU A 308 58.49 -2.00 18.06
N HIS A 309 58.19 -3.12 17.38
CA HIS A 309 57.50 -3.13 16.09
C HIS A 309 56.10 -2.52 16.19
N PHE A 310 55.40 -2.72 17.31
CA PHE A 310 54.07 -2.15 17.56
C PHE A 310 54.09 -0.80 18.28
N LYS A 311 55.28 -0.20 18.55
CA LYS A 311 55.46 1.06 19.32
C LYS A 311 54.68 1.09 20.64
N LEU A 312 54.59 -0.05 21.33
CA LEU A 312 53.83 -0.16 22.57
C LEU A 312 54.67 0.37 23.74
N THR A 313 54.48 1.64 24.11
CA THR A 313 55.03 2.17 25.39
C THR A 313 54.20 1.66 26.55
N LEU A 314 54.71 0.65 27.26
CA LEU A 314 54.12 0.18 28.52
C LEU A 314 54.10 1.33 29.54
N CYS A 315 52.92 1.66 30.05
CA CYS A 315 52.80 2.67 31.10
C CYS A 315 53.36 2.13 32.43
N LEU A 316 53.77 3.02 33.35
CA LEU A 316 54.41 2.65 34.61
C LEU A 316 53.64 1.58 35.43
N PRO A 317 52.29 1.60 35.50
CA PRO A 317 51.53 0.53 36.16
C PRO A 317 51.71 -0.85 35.52
N GLN A 318 51.82 -0.91 34.19
CA GLN A 318 52.03 -2.17 33.46
C GLN A 318 53.46 -2.68 33.66
N LYS A 319 54.46 -1.80 33.72
CA LYS A 319 55.84 -2.17 34.07
C LYS A 319 55.94 -2.73 35.49
N ILE A 320 55.24 -2.12 36.44
CA ILE A 320 55.13 -2.61 37.83
C ILE A 320 54.41 -3.96 37.86
N GLY A 321 53.30 -4.11 37.12
CA GLY A 321 52.56 -5.38 37.02
C GLY A 321 53.44 -6.52 36.49
N ILE A 322 54.22 -6.28 35.45
CA ILE A 322 55.17 -7.24 34.89
C ILE A 322 56.28 -7.56 35.90
N ALA A 323 56.85 -6.57 36.58
CA ALA A 323 57.86 -6.79 37.61
C ALA A 323 57.32 -7.61 38.79
N CYS A 324 56.12 -7.29 39.29
CA CYS A 324 55.44 -8.07 40.32
C CYS A 324 55.15 -9.50 39.86
N PHE A 325 54.81 -9.70 38.59
CA PHE A 325 54.58 -11.02 38.00
C PHE A 325 55.86 -11.86 37.94
N TYR A 326 56.99 -11.26 37.55
CA TYR A 326 58.31 -11.92 37.62
C TYR A 326 58.71 -12.28 39.05
N VAL A 327 58.44 -11.41 40.02
CA VAL A 327 58.68 -11.68 41.44
C VAL A 327 57.80 -12.85 41.92
N LEU A 328 56.54 -12.91 41.50
CA LEU A 328 55.63 -14.00 41.86
C LEU A 328 56.09 -15.33 41.28
N ILE A 329 56.49 -15.35 40.00
CA ILE A 329 57.09 -16.53 39.36
C ILE A 329 58.35 -16.97 40.11
N PHE A 330 59.22 -16.03 40.46
CA PHE A 330 60.44 -16.32 41.21
C PHE A 330 60.15 -16.94 42.59
N ILE A 331 59.18 -16.39 43.33
CA ILE A 331 58.74 -16.92 44.63
C ILE A 331 58.16 -18.34 44.48
N VAL A 332 57.27 -18.55 43.51
CA VAL A 332 56.68 -19.87 43.24
C VAL A 332 57.76 -20.89 42.86
N THR A 333 58.73 -20.48 42.04
CA THR A 333 59.86 -21.34 41.65
C THR A 333 60.71 -21.72 42.85
N ILE A 334 61.00 -20.77 43.77
CA ILE A 334 61.68 -21.05 45.03
C ILE A 334 60.88 -22.02 45.90
N ILE A 335 59.57 -21.80 46.03
CA ILE A 335 58.70 -22.69 46.82
C ILE A 335 58.74 -24.12 46.26
N ILE A 336 58.64 -24.28 44.94
CA ILE A 336 58.72 -25.58 44.27
C ILE A 336 60.11 -26.22 44.49
N MET A 337 61.21 -25.47 44.35
CA MET A 337 62.56 -25.97 44.64
C MET A 337 62.70 -26.41 46.10
N VAL A 338 62.21 -25.62 47.06
CA VAL A 338 62.27 -25.94 48.50
C VAL A 338 61.44 -27.18 48.82
N LEU A 339 60.25 -27.32 48.23
CA LEU A 339 59.39 -28.49 48.41
C LEU A 339 60.02 -29.74 47.81
N ASN A 340 60.65 -29.66 46.64
CA ASN A 340 61.38 -30.77 46.04
C ASN A 340 62.63 -31.15 46.83
N THR A 341 63.35 -30.18 47.38
CA THR A 341 64.54 -30.44 48.23
C THR A 341 64.16 -31.11 49.55
N ARG A 342 63.00 -30.76 50.14
CA ARG A 342 62.45 -31.42 51.33
C ARG A 342 61.92 -32.83 51.06
N ARG A 343 61.44 -33.08 49.83
CA ARG A 343 60.97 -34.40 49.41
C ARG A 343 62.13 -35.39 49.25
N ASN A 344 63.24 -34.96 48.64
CA ASN A 344 64.43 -35.81 48.48
C ASN A 344 65.18 -36.09 49.80
N LYS A 345 65.04 -35.25 50.83
CA LYS A 345 65.63 -35.50 52.18
C LYS A 345 64.83 -36.47 53.04
N LYS A 346 63.67 -36.95 52.59
CA LYS A 346 62.81 -37.88 53.33
C LYS A 346 62.98 -39.34 52.89
N ASP A 347 63.74 -39.56 51.82
CA ASP A 347 63.98 -40.86 51.19
C ASP A 347 65.45 -41.34 51.33
N ASP A 348 66.28 -40.61 52.12
CA ASP A 348 67.58 -41.05 52.70
C ASP A 348 67.43 -41.10 54.22
#